data_AF-A0A090WQ60-F1
#
_entry.id   AF-A0A090WQ60-F1
#
_cell.length_a   1.000
_cell.length_b   1.000
_cell.length_c   1.000
_cell.angle_alpha   90.00
_cell.angle_beta   90.00
_cell.angle_gamma   90.00
#
_symmetry.space_group_name_H-M   'P 1'
#
loop_
_entity.id
_entity.type
_entity.pdbx_description
1 polymer ?
#
loop_
_entity_poly.entity_id
_entity_poly.type
_entity_poly.pdbx_seq_one_letter_code
_entity_poly.pdbx_strand_id
1 'polypeptide(L)'
;MEVSFLLNEDGTLTAKVFNRENSIRNFGEDIGYTQGVGLSYNVDFDTFKELLRKIFTKKSDKEDDVLERPEKEAENALPDYISVKPASKN
;
A
#
# COMPACT_ATOMS: atom_id res chain seq x y z
N MET A 1 14.89 -13.78 24.34
CA MET A 1 14.58 -14.73 23.25
C MET A 1 13.63 -14.05 22.27
N GLU A 2 13.92 -14.20 20.98
CA GLU A 2 13.10 -13.63 19.92
C GLU A 2 13.19 -14.55 18.71
N VAL A 3 12.04 -14.83 18.08
CA VAL A 3 11.94 -15.67 16.87
C VAL A 3 11.00 -14.98 15.90
N SER A 4 11.39 -14.95 14.62
CA SER A 4 10.61 -14.34 13.54
C SER A 4 10.36 -15.38 12.44
N PHE A 5 9.15 -15.33 11.86
CA PHE A 5 8.69 -16.21 10.80
C PHE A 5 8.20 -15.37 9.61
N LEU A 6 8.72 -15.63 8.41
CA LEU A 6 8.14 -15.09 7.19
C LEU A 6 6.82 -15.79 6.92
N LEU A 7 5.77 -15.00 6.71
CA LEU A 7 4.42 -15.51 6.42
C LEU A 7 4.12 -15.51 4.91
N ASN A 8 5.01 -14.95 4.11
CA ASN A 8 4.97 -14.91 2.66
C ASN A 8 6.38 -14.99 2.06
N GLU A 9 6.46 -15.36 0.78
CA GLU A 9 7.71 -15.63 0.06
C GLU A 9 8.51 -14.35 -0.23
N ASP A 10 7.81 -13.24 -0.46
CA ASP A 10 8.38 -11.90 -0.69
C ASP A 10 8.90 -11.25 0.61
N GLY A 11 8.66 -11.87 1.77
CA GLY A 11 9.18 -11.42 3.06
C GLY A 11 8.56 -10.12 3.59
N THR A 12 7.53 -9.60 2.92
CA THR A 12 6.85 -8.37 3.36
C THR A 12 5.99 -8.57 4.59
N LEU A 13 5.54 -9.80 4.88
CA LEU A 13 4.70 -10.16 6.03
C LEU A 13 5.46 -11.08 6.99
N THR A 14 5.64 -10.63 8.24
CA THR A 14 6.39 -11.38 9.26
C THR A 14 5.60 -11.51 10.55
N ALA A 15 5.61 -12.70 11.16
CA ALA A 15 5.20 -12.93 12.53
C ALA A 15 6.39 -12.98 13.46
N LYS A 16 6.23 -12.44 14.66
CA LYS A 16 7.29 -12.32 15.67
C LYS A 16 6.80 -12.81 17.01
N VAL A 17 7.61 -13.61 17.70
CA VAL A 17 7.37 -14.06 19.07
C VAL A 17 8.58 -13.67 19.91
N PHE A 18 8.36 -13.05 21.06
CA PHE A 18 9.45 -12.63 21.93
C PHE A 18 9.15 -12.88 23.40
N ASN A 19 10.23 -13.12 24.14
CA ASN A 19 10.29 -13.14 25.59
C ASN A 19 11.58 -12.39 25.97
N ARG A 20 11.45 -11.24 26.62
CA ARG A 20 12.56 -10.35 26.99
C ARG A 20 12.64 -10.24 28.50
N GLU A 21 13.81 -10.49 29.07
CA GLU A 21 14.08 -10.21 30.48
C GLU A 21 14.04 -8.70 30.71
N ASN A 22 13.42 -8.28 31.81
CA ASN A 22 13.34 -6.86 32.17
C ASN A 22 14.67 -6.37 32.77
N SER A 23 15.24 -5.29 32.22
CA SER A 23 16.51 -4.72 32.70
C SER A 23 16.35 -3.66 33.78
N ILE A 24 15.12 -3.17 34.01
CA ILE A 24 14.83 -2.18 35.05
C ILE A 24 14.80 -2.89 36.41
N ARG A 25 15.68 -2.43 37.31
CA ARG A 25 15.71 -2.83 38.71
C ARG A 25 15.07 -1.72 39.54
N ASN A 26 13.75 -1.68 39.60
CA ASN A 26 13.07 -0.87 40.61
C ASN A 26 13.26 -1.55 41.96
N PHE A 27 13.69 -0.80 42.98
CA PHE A 27 13.81 -1.32 44.34
C PHE A 27 12.43 -1.82 44.81
N GLY A 28 12.27 -3.13 44.97
CA GLY A 28 11.05 -3.77 45.46
C GLY A 28 10.18 -4.48 44.42
N GLU A 29 10.57 -4.53 43.14
CA GLU A 29 9.91 -5.37 42.12
C GLU A 29 10.77 -6.60 41.75
N ASP A 30 10.11 -7.76 41.58
CA ASP A 30 10.74 -9.02 41.18
C ASP A 30 11.26 -8.97 39.73
N ILE A 31 12.24 -9.83 39.44
CA ILE A 31 12.85 -10.01 38.10
C ILE A 31 11.76 -10.48 37.11
N GLY A 32 11.29 -9.59 36.24
CA GLY A 32 10.17 -9.85 35.32
C GLY A 32 10.58 -10.19 33.90
N TYR A 33 9.67 -10.82 33.13
CA TYR A 33 9.81 -11.05 31.69
C TYR A 33 8.64 -10.43 30.93
N THR A 34 8.93 -9.76 29.82
CA THR A 34 7.93 -9.25 28.88
C THR A 34 7.83 -10.19 27.69
N GLN A 35 6.64 -10.77 27.49
CA GLN A 35 6.36 -11.73 26.43
C GLN A 35 5.30 -11.20 25.48
N GLY A 36 5.40 -11.53 24.20
CA GLY A 36 4.40 -11.08 23.25
C GLY A 36 4.58 -11.69 21.87
N VAL A 37 3.55 -11.48 21.06
CA VAL A 37 3.53 -11.78 19.64
C VAL A 37 3.27 -10.51 18.85
N GLY A 38 3.75 -10.44 17.61
CA GLY A 38 3.55 -9.30 16.73
C GLY A 38 3.47 -9.71 15.26
N LEU A 39 2.78 -8.89 14.47
CA LEU A 39 2.73 -8.99 13.01
C LEU A 39 3.30 -7.71 12.42
N SER A 40 4.03 -7.83 11.32
CA SER A 40 4.61 -6.72 10.58
C SER A 40 4.35 -6.92 9.09
N TYR A 41 3.88 -5.87 8.40
CA TYR A 41 3.64 -5.88 6.96
C TYR A 41 4.30 -4.66 6.31
N ASN A 42 5.13 -4.89 5.29
CA ASN A 42 5.81 -3.85 4.53
C ASN A 42 5.08 -3.62 3.19
N VAL A 43 4.90 -2.35 2.82
CA VAL A 43 4.23 -1.96 1.57
C VAL A 43 5.10 -0.95 0.83
N ASP A 44 5.55 -1.29 -0.38
CA ASP A 44 6.25 -0.37 -1.27
C ASP A 44 5.23 0.48 -2.05
N PHE A 45 5.50 1.77 -2.19
CA PHE A 45 4.64 2.72 -2.91
C PHE A 45 5.45 3.90 -3.45
N ASP A 46 5.08 4.40 -4.63
CA ASP A 46 5.72 5.57 -5.22
C ASP A 46 4.96 6.86 -4.90
N THR A 47 3.63 6.76 -4.75
CA THR A 47 2.76 7.92 -4.45
C THR A 47 1.84 7.68 -3.26
N PHE A 48 1.47 8.77 -2.56
CA PHE A 48 0.52 8.68 -1.44
C PHE A 48 -0.85 8.11 -1.86
N LYS A 49 -1.27 8.38 -3.10
CA LYS A 49 -2.49 7.82 -3.69
C LYS A 49 -2.42 6.29 -3.80
N GLU A 50 -1.29 5.75 -4.21
CA GLU A 50 -1.07 4.29 -4.28
C GLU A 50 -1.07 3.64 -2.91
N LEU A 51 -0.45 4.25 -1.90
CA LEU A 51 -0.47 3.74 -0.53
C LEU A 51 -1.91 3.60 -0.02
N LEU A 52 -2.71 4.68 -0.13
CA LEU A 52 -4.11 4.65 0.27
C LEU A 52 -4.88 3.58 -0.51
N ARG A 53 -4.62 3.44 -1.82
CA ARG A 53 -5.25 2.40 -2.63
C ARG A 53 -4.86 1.00 -2.13
N LYS A 54 -3.58 0.72 -1.90
CA LYS A 54 -3.08 -0.58 -1.42
C LYS A 54 -3.60 -0.94 -0.02
N ILE A 55 -3.80 0.05 0.86
CA ILE A 55 -4.33 -0.17 2.22
C ILE A 55 -5.85 -0.35 2.23
N PHE A 56 -6.59 0.54 1.55
CA PHE A 56 -8.04 0.62 1.68
C PHE A 56 -8.82 -0.09 0.57
N THR A 57 -8.16 -0.49 -0.52
CA THR A 57 -8.81 -1.23 -1.61
C THR A 57 -8.54 -2.71 -1.45
N LYS A 58 -9.62 -3.50 -1.35
CA LYS A 58 -9.54 -4.95 -1.35
C LYS A 58 -8.90 -5.40 -2.67
N LYS A 59 -7.83 -6.22 -2.63
CA LYS A 59 -7.14 -6.76 -3.83
C LYS A 59 -8.18 -7.27 -4.83
N SER A 60 -8.42 -6.47 -5.87
CA SER A 60 -8.86 -6.96 -7.16
C SER A 60 -7.59 -7.05 -7.98
N ASP A 61 -7.22 -8.25 -8.40
CA ASP A 61 -6.04 -8.54 -9.22
C ASP A 61 -6.16 -7.83 -10.58
N LYS A 62 -5.92 -6.53 -10.58
CA LYS A 62 -5.67 -5.72 -11.76
C LYS A 62 -4.28 -5.15 -11.55
N GLU A 63 -3.33 -5.90 -12.08
CA GLU A 63 -1.99 -5.42 -12.37
C GLU A 63 -2.15 -4.16 -13.22
N ASP A 64 -1.96 -2.99 -12.61
CA ASP A 64 -1.83 -1.76 -13.38
C ASP A 64 -0.41 -1.77 -13.95
N ASP A 65 -0.33 -2.43 -15.09
CA ASP A 65 0.83 -2.45 -15.97
C ASP A 65 1.09 -1.02 -16.47
N VAL A 66 2.35 -0.63 -16.33
CA VAL A 66 3.11 0.46 -16.98
C VAL A 66 2.32 1.66 -17.54
N LEU A 67 2.63 2.85 -16.99
CA LEU A 67 2.44 4.14 -17.66
C LEU A 67 3.35 4.23 -18.91
N GLU A 68 2.93 3.62 -20.03
CA GLU A 68 3.35 4.08 -21.34
C GLU A 68 2.39 5.19 -21.76
N ARG A 69 2.88 6.43 -21.84
CA ARG A 69 2.20 7.53 -22.50
C ARG A 69 2.40 7.38 -24.01
N PRO A 70 1.37 7.10 -24.83
CA PRO A 70 1.42 7.49 -26.21
C PRO A 70 0.99 8.97 -26.29
N GLU A 71 1.94 9.86 -26.57
CA GLU A 71 1.62 11.15 -27.17
C GLU A 71 1.08 10.88 -28.58
N LYS A 72 -0.25 10.88 -28.82
CA LYS A 72 -0.85 11.25 -30.13
C LYS A 72 -2.30 11.75 -30.01
N GLU A 73 -2.47 12.93 -30.61
CA GLU A 73 -3.64 13.42 -31.35
C GLU A 73 -4.91 13.76 -30.56
N ALA A 74 -5.00 15.06 -30.24
CA ALA A 74 -6.26 15.76 -30.08
C ALA A 74 -7.00 15.79 -31.43
N GLU A 75 -7.79 14.76 -31.73
CA GLU A 75 -8.81 14.86 -32.76
C GLU A 75 -10.12 14.23 -32.26
N ASN A 76 -11.16 15.06 -32.21
CA ASN A 76 -12.57 14.71 -32.01
C ASN A 76 -13.04 14.43 -30.57
N ALA A 77 -12.99 15.47 -29.73
CA ALA A 77 -13.66 15.54 -28.43
C ALA A 77 -15.21 15.65 -28.51
N LEU A 78 -15.82 15.40 -29.68
CA LEU A 78 -17.26 15.53 -29.87
C LEU A 78 -17.83 14.23 -30.45
N PRO A 79 -18.82 13.61 -29.81
CA PRO A 79 -19.47 12.42 -30.32
C PRO A 79 -20.37 12.70 -31.53
N ASP A 80 -20.50 11.72 -32.43
CA ASP A 80 -21.16 11.79 -33.75
C ASP A 80 -22.62 12.26 -33.76
N TYR A 81 -23.27 12.29 -32.59
CA TYR A 81 -24.64 12.77 -32.44
C TYR A 81 -24.75 14.30 -32.25
N ILE A 82 -23.63 15.02 -32.11
CA ILE A 82 -23.63 16.48 -31.96
C ILE A 82 -23.44 17.15 -33.33
N SER A 83 -24.49 17.79 -33.84
CA SER A 83 -24.41 18.68 -35.01
C SER A 83 -24.28 20.13 -34.53
N VAL A 84 -23.15 20.78 -34.85
CA VAL A 84 -22.97 22.23 -34.63
C VAL A 84 -23.38 22.95 -35.91
N LYS A 85 -24.47 23.71 -35.88
CA LYS A 85 -24.86 24.58 -37.00
C LYS A 85 -23.87 25.74 -37.11
N PRO A 86 -23.27 26.00 -38.29
CA PRO A 86 -22.46 27.20 -38.48
C PRO A 86 -23.34 28.44 -38.43
N ALA A 87 -22.91 29.46 -37.68
CA ALA A 87 -23.59 30.74 -37.61
C ALA A 87 -23.51 31.46 -38.98
N SER A 88 -24.66 31.96 -39.44
CA SER A 88 -24.81 32.76 -40.66
C SER A 88 -23.85 33.95 -40.64
N LYS A 89 -23.00 34.04 -41.66
CA LYS A 89 -22.12 35.18 -41.91
C LYS A 89 -22.97 36.32 -42.48
N ASN A 90 -22.89 37.50 -41.86
CA ASN A 90 -23.43 38.74 -42.42
C ASN A 90 -22.32 39.46 -43.19
#